data_AF-A0A8H9WJP9-F1
#
_entry.id   AF-A0A8H9WJP9-F1
#
_cell.length_a   1.000
_cell.length_b   1.000
_cell.length_c   1.000
_cell.angle_alpha   90.00
_cell.angle_beta   90.00
_cell.angle_gamma   90.00
#
_symmetry.space_group_name_H-M   'P 1'
#
loop_
_entity.id
_entity.type
_entity.pdbx_description
1 polymer ?
#
loop_
_entity_poly.entity_id
_entity_poly.type
_entity_poly.pdbx_seq_one_letter_code
_entity_poly.pdbx_strand_id
1 'polypeptide(L)' 'IRRHPDQETLKEMMLSAGLEDVSYHNLSGGVVALHVGFRY' A
#
# COMPACT_ATOMS: atom_id res chain seq x y z
N ILE A 1 -1.45 18.66 9.14
CA ILE A 1 -1.83 17.27 9.53
C ILE A 1 -1.64 16.39 8.30
N ARG A 2 -0.79 15.35 8.37
CA ARG A 2 -0.63 14.39 7.27
C ARG A 2 -1.75 13.35 7.36
N ARG A 3 -2.61 13.28 6.36
CA ARG A 3 -3.65 12.25 6.26
C ARG A 3 -3.01 10.96 5.74
N HIS A 4 -3.47 9.82 6.25
CA HIS A 4 -3.13 8.54 5.65
C HIS A 4 -3.78 8.47 4.26
N PRO A 5 -3.03 8.13 3.20
CA PRO A 5 -3.58 7.97 1.85
C PRO A 5 -4.54 6.78 1.77
N ASP A 6 -5.34 6.70 0.71
CA ASP A 6 -6.09 5.48 0.40
C ASP A 6 -5.17 4.35 -0.12
N GLN A 7 -5.75 3.16 -0.28
CA GLN A 7 -4.96 1.95 -0.55
C GLN A 7 -4.25 1.96 -1.90
N GLU A 8 -4.88 2.53 -2.93
CA GLU A 8 -4.28 2.62 -4.27
C GLU A 8 -3.18 3.68 -4.29
N THR A 9 -3.44 4.84 -3.68
CA THR A 9 -2.43 5.90 -3.51
C THR A 9 -1.21 5.37 -2.74
N LEU A 10 -1.42 4.61 -1.65
CA LEU A 10 -0.31 4.04 -0.89
C LEU A 10 0.49 3.01 -1.71
N LYS A 11 -0.19 2.18 -2.50
CA LYS A 11 0.45 1.22 -3.41
C LYS A 11 1.30 1.94 -4.46
N GLU A 12 0.79 3.01 -5.07
CA GLU A 12 1.57 3.84 -6.02
C GLU A 12 2.78 4.49 -5.35
N MET A 13 2.65 4.94 -4.10
CA MET A 13 3.78 5.44 -3.32
C MET A 13 4.84 4.38 -3.07
N MET A 14 4.44 3.12 -2.82
CA MET A 14 5.37 2.00 -2.68
C MET A 14 6.09 1.67 -3.99
N LEU A 15 5.37 1.66 -5.11
CA LEU A 15 5.95 1.49 -6.45
C LEU A 15 6.95 2.62 -6.76
N SER A 16 6.57 3.86 -6.48
CA SER A 16 7.42 5.04 -6.68
C SER A 16 8.66 5.03 -5.78
N ALA A 17 8.60 4.33 -4.64
CA ALA A 17 9.74 4.14 -3.74
C ALA A 17 10.69 3.00 -4.19
N GLY A 18 10.40 2.34 -5.31
CA GLY A 18 11.22 1.26 -5.86
C GLY A 18 10.93 -0.12 -5.27
N LEU A 19 9.74 -0.31 -4.68
CA LEU A 19 9.20 -1.65 -4.45
C LEU A 19 8.49 -2.14 -5.70
N GLU A 20 8.58 -3.44 -5.95
CA GLU A 20 8.01 -4.16 -7.08
C GLU A 20 6.93 -5.14 -6.59
N ASP A 21 6.12 -5.64 -7.52
CA ASP A 21 5.02 -6.60 -7.24
C ASP A 21 4.13 -6.19 -6.06
N VAL A 22 3.84 -4.89 -5.94
CA VAL A 22 3.11 -4.35 -4.80
C VAL A 22 1.63 -4.72 -4.88
N SER A 23 1.13 -5.34 -3.81
CA SER A 23 -0.28 -5.69 -3.62
C SER A 23 -0.75 -5.34 -2.22
N TYR A 24 -2.07 -5.23 -2.04
CA TYR A 24 -2.66 -5.03 -0.72
C TYR A 24 -3.87 -5.92 -0.50
N HIS A 25 -4.13 -6.23 0.78
CA HIS A 25 -5.31 -6.97 1.21
C HIS A 25 -6.01 -6.21 2.33
N ASN A 26 -7.31 -5.94 2.13
CA ASN A 26 -8.15 -5.29 3.13
C ASN A 26 -8.56 -6.28 4.22
N LEU A 27 -8.45 -5.85 5.47
CA LEU A 27 -8.85 -6.59 6.66
C LEU A 27 -9.96 -5.83 7.38
N SER A 28 -10.73 -6.54 8.21
CA SER A 28 -11.80 -5.94 9.02
C SER A 28 -12.77 -5.05 8.22
N GLY A 29 -13.15 -5.49 7.02
CA GLY A 29 -14.08 -4.74 6.16
C GLY A 29 -13.51 -3.43 5.57
N GLY A 30 -12.18 -3.29 5.49
CA GLY A 30 -11.53 -2.12 4.90
C GLY A 30 -11.12 -1.05 5.90
N VAL A 31 -11.25 -1.31 7.21
CA VAL A 31 -10.74 -0.41 8.27
C VAL A 31 -9.22 -0.38 8.30
N VAL A 32 -8.59 -1.52 8.02
CA VAL A 32 -7.12 -1.65 7.90
C VAL A 32 -6.75 -2.47 6.67
N ALA A 33 -5.54 -2.29 6.16
CA ALA A 33 -5.01 -3.05 5.04
C ALA A 33 -3.56 -3.47 5.30
N LEU A 34 -3.17 -4.60 4.72
CA LEU A 34 -1.78 -5.07 4.69
C LEU A 34 -1.24 -4.89 3.26
N HIS A 35 -0.16 -4.12 3.11
CA HIS A 35 0.55 -3.94 1.85
C HIS A 35 1.84 -4.76 1.85
N VAL A 36 2.10 -5.46 0.76
CA VAL A 36 3.32 -6.24 0.54
C VAL A 36 3.94 -5.82 -0.79
N GLY A 37 5.24 -5.61 -0.79
CA GLY A 37 6.04 -5.35 -2.00
C GLY A 37 7.41 -5.97 -1.85
N PHE A 38 8.03 -6.30 -2.97
CA PHE A 38 9.35 -6.93 -3.04
C PHE A 38 10.37 -5.95 -3.60
N ARG A 39 11.66 -6.22 -3.40
CA ARG A 39 12.75 -5.51 -4.06
C ARG A 39 13.86 -6.52 -4.28
N TYR A 40 14.31 -6.65 -5.52
CA TYR A 40 15.37 -7.57 -5.91
C TYR A 40 16.66 -6.81 -6.27
#